data_AF-A0A0K1EKA4-F1
#
_entry.id   AF-A0A0K1EKA4-F1
#
_cell.length_a   1.000
_cell.length_b   1.000
_cell.length_c   1.000
_cell.angle_alpha   90.00
_cell.angle_beta   90.00
_cell.angle_gamma   90.00
#
_symmetry.space_group_name_H-M   'P 1'
#
loop_
_entity.id
_entity.type
_entity.pdbx_description
1 polymer ?
#
loop_
_entity_poly.entity_id
_entity_poly.type
_entity_poly.pdbx_seq_one_letter_code
_entity_poly.pdbx_strand_id
1 'polypeptide(L)'
;MGFRFMKSGIRCAVGIGALAMSACLPGSGGGSGTGGAGGAGGAGAGGDGGGGPVGPLPKADKVDLLVMIDNSASMTDKQQVLALALADMVESLTNPLCIDASGVLPSSRPANAAAPCPTGTSRWFVPVNDIHLGIISSSIGGFGGDGCSKALSNSNNDRGHLLARSTATQTSNDIPTYQNKGFLFWDPTAQGTPPGEVDRATLVSTFQQMVVGVGQEGCGFEASLESWYRFLADPEPYQTLSVINRVATPEGIDAALLQQRVDFLRPDSMLAILMLTDENDCSIREGGQYYMAATYSNNYRLPRARAVCATNPADACCTSCAATVPECPVDPTCYPGGDPTREPLPLSVDDDRPNLRCFDQKRRYGIDFLYPTDRYVQALTSSAITNRQGDLVPNPIFSDLNPNDANAIVRDPGLVILSGIVGVPWQELARDPADLTQGFKNPQELTASGTWSAIVGDPQNHVAPSSPYMKESIVPRAGITQGNPINGNEWATNNDDLQFACIFTLPEPVLCPPGAQGCDCNKSENIPLCERDPITNELTQTKAKAYPGLRQLSVIQQMGEQGVAGSICPAQLDNPTADDFGYRPAVQALVERMAPRL
;
A
#
# COMPACT_ATOMS: atom_id res chain seq x y z
N MET A 1 -20.32 -37.30 51.50
CA MET A 1 -21.57 -36.62 51.87
C MET A 1 -21.97 -35.77 50.67
N GLY A 2 -22.94 -36.08 49.81
CA GLY A 2 -24.19 -36.83 49.95
C GLY A 2 -25.36 -35.85 49.95
N PHE A 3 -26.21 -35.91 48.90
CA PHE A 3 -27.58 -35.35 48.74
C PHE A 3 -27.76 -33.88 48.30
N ARG A 4 -28.79 -33.45 47.56
CA ARG A 4 -29.72 -33.97 46.51
C ARG A 4 -30.68 -32.79 46.18
N PHE A 5 -31.04 -32.65 44.91
CA PHE A 5 -32.28 -32.11 44.28
C PHE A 5 -33.44 -31.55 45.14
N MET A 6 -34.12 -30.49 44.65
CA MET A 6 -35.49 -30.59 44.08
C MET A 6 -36.06 -29.29 43.47
N LYS A 7 -36.85 -29.49 42.40
CA LYS A 7 -37.75 -28.55 41.69
C LYS A 7 -39.15 -28.51 42.35
N SER A 8 -39.93 -27.46 42.07
CA SER A 8 -41.41 -27.44 42.01
C SER A 8 -41.84 -26.15 41.27
N GLY A 9 -42.89 -26.03 40.45
CA GLY A 9 -43.95 -26.94 40.02
C GLY A 9 -44.89 -26.24 39.02
N ILE A 10 -45.30 -27.02 38.01
CA ILE A 10 -46.50 -27.08 37.15
C ILE A 10 -47.70 -26.12 37.41
N ARG A 11 -48.33 -25.63 36.33
CA ARG A 11 -49.78 -25.82 36.01
C ARG A 11 -50.15 -25.52 34.55
N CYS A 12 -50.83 -26.49 33.92
CA CYS A 12 -51.46 -26.48 32.59
C CYS A 12 -52.78 -25.70 32.55
N ALA A 13 -53.17 -25.23 31.36
CA ALA A 13 -54.56 -25.28 30.89
C ALA A 13 -54.59 -25.37 29.34
N VAL A 14 -55.56 -26.14 28.84
CA VAL A 14 -55.76 -26.64 27.47
C VAL A 14 -56.98 -25.95 26.83
N GLY A 15 -57.00 -25.84 25.50
CA GLY A 15 -58.21 -25.63 24.67
C GLY A 15 -57.85 -25.05 23.29
N ILE A 16 -57.57 -25.86 22.26
CA ILE A 16 -58.48 -26.42 21.23
C ILE A 16 -59.24 -25.35 20.40
N GLY A 17 -58.99 -25.33 19.10
CA GLY A 17 -59.85 -24.71 18.08
C GLY A 17 -59.18 -24.58 16.71
N ALA A 18 -59.49 -25.50 15.80
CA ALA A 18 -58.97 -25.59 14.42
C ALA A 18 -59.82 -24.83 13.39
N LEU A 19 -59.23 -24.51 12.21
CA LEU A 19 -59.75 -24.43 10.82
C LEU A 19 -58.91 -23.37 10.06
N ALA A 20 -58.02 -23.68 9.11
CA ALA A 20 -58.15 -24.27 7.76
C ALA A 20 -58.65 -23.32 6.64
N MET A 21 -57.68 -22.96 5.79
CA MET A 21 -57.72 -22.82 4.31
C MET A 21 -58.25 -21.56 3.58
N SER A 22 -57.36 -21.12 2.66
CA SER A 22 -57.59 -20.72 1.25
C SER A 22 -58.17 -19.34 0.90
N ALA A 23 -57.39 -18.53 0.17
CA ALA A 23 -57.44 -18.42 -1.30
C ALA A 23 -56.95 -17.05 -1.83
N CYS A 24 -56.29 -17.10 -2.99
CA CYS A 24 -55.72 -16.00 -3.77
C CYS A 24 -56.76 -15.01 -4.33
N LEU A 25 -56.36 -13.75 -4.57
CA LEU A 25 -56.20 -13.10 -5.89
C LEU A 25 -55.95 -11.57 -5.76
N PRO A 26 -55.41 -10.90 -6.80
CA PRO A 26 -54.77 -9.59 -6.74
C PRO A 26 -55.68 -8.43 -7.16
N GLY A 27 -55.31 -7.20 -6.79
CA GLY A 27 -56.02 -5.99 -7.21
C GLY A 27 -55.21 -4.72 -6.94
N SER A 28 -54.77 -4.11 -8.04
CA SER A 28 -54.03 -2.85 -8.18
C SER A 28 -54.85 -1.59 -7.89
N GLY A 29 -54.22 -0.54 -7.34
CA GLY A 29 -54.63 0.85 -7.58
C GLY A 29 -54.50 1.85 -6.42
N GLY A 30 -53.44 2.68 -6.46
CA GLY A 30 -53.51 4.15 -6.32
C GLY A 30 -53.71 4.82 -4.94
N GLY A 31 -52.67 5.56 -4.52
CA GLY A 31 -52.85 6.98 -4.18
C GLY A 31 -52.64 7.45 -2.72
N SER A 32 -51.56 8.21 -2.53
CA SER A 32 -51.40 9.37 -1.62
C SER A 32 -51.22 9.15 -0.10
N GLY A 33 -50.14 9.72 0.44
CA GLY A 33 -50.19 10.37 1.76
C GLY A 33 -49.07 10.08 2.76
N THR A 34 -47.99 10.85 2.66
CA THR A 34 -47.23 11.48 3.78
C THR A 34 -46.54 10.64 4.87
N GLY A 35 -45.23 10.91 5.00
CA GLY A 35 -44.64 11.37 6.28
C GLY A 35 -44.08 10.30 7.20
N GLY A 36 -42.76 10.16 7.22
CA GLY A 36 -42.03 9.15 7.98
C GLY A 36 -41.90 9.41 9.48
N ALA A 37 -41.58 8.32 10.19
CA ALA A 37 -40.78 8.29 11.41
C ALA A 37 -40.44 6.81 11.76
N GLY A 38 -39.16 6.53 12.00
CA GLY A 38 -38.70 5.53 12.97
C GLY A 38 -38.74 4.05 12.55
N GLY A 39 -37.58 3.51 12.16
CA GLY A 39 -37.36 2.06 12.04
C GLY A 39 -35.90 1.73 12.24
N ALA A 40 -35.58 1.15 13.40
CA ALA A 40 -34.26 0.81 13.88
C ALA A 40 -33.42 0.00 12.88
N GLY A 41 -32.12 0.32 12.82
CA GLY A 41 -31.12 -0.45 12.10
C GLY A 41 -31.08 -1.89 12.62
N GLY A 42 -31.61 -2.80 11.80
CA GLY A 42 -31.41 -4.22 11.97
C GLY A 42 -29.98 -4.57 11.62
N ALA A 43 -29.27 -5.16 12.58
CA ALA A 43 -27.99 -5.83 12.37
C ALA A 43 -28.13 -6.84 11.23
N GLY A 44 -27.53 -6.53 10.09
CA GLY A 44 -27.29 -7.48 9.01
C GLY A 44 -26.13 -8.37 9.39
N ALA A 45 -26.44 -9.62 9.68
CA ALA A 45 -25.52 -10.66 10.09
C ALA A 45 -24.33 -10.81 9.13
N GLY A 46 -23.15 -11.03 9.72
CA GLY A 46 -21.96 -11.46 9.02
C GLY A 46 -22.24 -12.70 8.20
N GLY A 47 -21.83 -12.64 6.93
CA GLY A 47 -21.72 -13.83 6.10
C GLY A 47 -20.56 -14.66 6.65
N ASP A 48 -20.89 -15.72 7.38
CA ASP A 48 -20.01 -16.85 7.59
C ASP A 48 -19.51 -17.33 6.23
N GLY A 49 -18.22 -17.12 5.95
CA GLY A 49 -17.48 -17.81 4.90
C GLY A 49 -17.36 -19.28 5.26
N GLY A 50 -18.46 -20.01 5.14
CA GLY A 50 -18.54 -21.45 5.38
C GLY A 50 -17.58 -22.17 4.44
N GLY A 51 -16.71 -22.99 5.03
CA GLY A 51 -15.85 -23.93 4.33
C GLY A 51 -16.67 -24.90 3.47
N GLY A 52 -16.89 -24.52 2.21
CA GLY A 52 -17.16 -25.45 1.14
C GLY A 52 -15.89 -26.21 0.78
N PRO A 53 -15.99 -27.39 0.13
CA PRO A 53 -14.82 -28.12 -0.36
C PRO A 53 -14.02 -27.19 -1.26
N VAL A 54 -12.73 -27.00 -0.94
CA VAL A 54 -11.80 -26.16 -1.71
C VAL A 54 -11.75 -26.72 -3.13
N GLY A 55 -12.43 -26.06 -4.06
CA GLY A 55 -12.27 -26.31 -5.48
C GLY A 55 -10.81 -26.07 -5.90
N PRO A 56 -10.39 -26.52 -7.09
CA PRO A 56 -9.05 -26.20 -7.58
C PRO A 56 -8.85 -24.68 -7.56
N LEU A 57 -7.69 -24.23 -7.04
CA LEU A 57 -7.33 -22.82 -7.05
C LEU A 57 -7.37 -22.28 -8.49
N PRO A 58 -7.82 -21.03 -8.70
CA PRO A 58 -7.77 -20.43 -10.02
C PRO A 58 -6.31 -20.38 -10.50
N LYS A 59 -6.10 -20.63 -11.79
CA LYS A 59 -4.78 -20.62 -12.42
C LYS A 59 -4.73 -19.62 -13.57
N ALA A 60 -3.54 -19.07 -13.80
CA ALA A 60 -3.22 -18.25 -14.95
C ALA A 60 -1.86 -18.68 -15.52
N ASP A 61 -1.72 -18.56 -16.84
CA ASP A 61 -0.46 -18.75 -17.57
C ASP A 61 0.18 -17.42 -18.00
N LYS A 62 -0.48 -16.31 -17.66
CA LYS A 62 -0.05 -14.92 -17.93
C LYS A 62 0.08 -14.15 -16.62
N VAL A 63 1.02 -13.20 -16.58
CA VAL A 63 1.23 -12.32 -15.42
C VAL A 63 1.23 -10.86 -15.86
N ASP A 64 0.43 -10.03 -15.22
CA ASP A 64 0.57 -8.57 -15.25
C ASP A 64 1.19 -8.13 -13.92
N LEU A 65 2.43 -7.67 -13.96
CA LEU A 65 3.13 -7.15 -12.79
C LEU A 65 3.20 -5.63 -12.85
N LEU A 66 2.55 -4.98 -11.88
CA LEU A 66 2.68 -3.54 -11.65
C LEU A 66 3.60 -3.29 -10.45
N VAL A 67 4.67 -2.53 -10.66
CA VAL A 67 5.54 -2.07 -9.57
C VAL A 67 5.22 -0.61 -9.27
N MET A 68 4.78 -0.34 -8.05
CA MET A 68 4.61 1.01 -7.52
C MET A 68 5.87 1.37 -6.73
N ILE A 69 6.57 2.40 -7.18
CA ILE A 69 7.84 2.82 -6.59
C ILE A 69 7.69 4.20 -5.98
N ASP A 70 7.99 4.29 -4.70
CA ASP A 70 8.14 5.57 -4.04
C ASP A 70 9.30 6.35 -4.65
N ASN A 71 9.01 7.59 -5.04
CA ASN A 71 9.97 8.51 -5.64
C ASN A 71 10.23 9.72 -4.75
N SER A 72 9.91 9.64 -3.46
CA SER A 72 10.33 10.60 -2.44
C SER A 72 11.87 10.68 -2.29
N ALA A 73 12.35 11.72 -1.63
CA ALA A 73 13.77 11.87 -1.34
C ALA A 73 14.25 10.71 -0.46
N SER A 74 15.49 10.23 -0.70
CA SER A 74 16.12 9.03 -0.09
C SER A 74 15.76 7.68 -0.71
N MET A 75 15.01 7.64 -1.81
CA MET A 75 14.64 6.38 -2.47
C MET A 75 15.68 5.79 -3.43
N THR A 76 16.74 6.52 -3.77
CA THR A 76 17.71 6.10 -4.80
C THR A 76 18.39 4.77 -4.48
N ASP A 77 18.90 4.58 -3.26
CA ASP A 77 19.54 3.32 -2.85
C ASP A 77 18.56 2.14 -2.90
N LYS A 78 17.33 2.31 -2.40
CA LYS A 78 16.30 1.26 -2.42
C LYS A 78 15.89 0.88 -3.84
N GLN A 79 15.79 1.84 -4.75
CA GLN A 79 15.52 1.57 -6.17
C GLN A 79 16.65 0.75 -6.82
N GLN A 80 17.92 1.03 -6.47
CA GLN A 80 19.06 0.22 -6.94
C GLN A 80 19.00 -1.22 -6.41
N VAL A 81 18.69 -1.40 -5.12
CA VAL A 81 18.52 -2.74 -4.53
C VAL A 81 17.35 -3.48 -5.18
N LEU A 82 16.24 -2.79 -5.45
CA LEU A 82 15.10 -3.38 -6.17
C LEU A 82 15.46 -3.77 -7.60
N ALA A 83 16.19 -2.95 -8.34
CA ALA A 83 16.63 -3.25 -9.69
C ALA A 83 17.43 -4.57 -9.75
N LEU A 84 18.26 -4.85 -8.74
CA LEU A 84 18.97 -6.13 -8.63
C LEU A 84 18.00 -7.29 -8.37
N ALA A 85 17.08 -7.15 -7.41
CA ALA A 85 16.14 -8.21 -7.04
C ALA A 85 15.09 -8.53 -8.13
N LEU A 86 14.68 -7.55 -8.94
CA LEU A 86 13.73 -7.76 -10.03
C LEU A 86 14.33 -8.61 -11.17
N ALA A 87 15.65 -8.61 -11.35
CA ALA A 87 16.31 -9.55 -12.24
C ALA A 87 16.07 -11.01 -11.79
N ASP A 88 16.23 -11.28 -10.49
CA ASP A 88 15.99 -12.60 -9.89
C ASP A 88 14.51 -13.00 -9.97
N MET A 89 13.60 -12.03 -9.84
CA MET A 89 12.16 -12.25 -10.00
C MET A 89 11.82 -12.67 -11.43
N VAL A 90 12.27 -11.91 -12.44
CA VAL A 90 12.06 -12.23 -13.85
C VAL A 90 12.68 -13.60 -14.17
N GLU A 91 13.87 -13.90 -13.66
CA GLU A 91 14.47 -15.23 -13.84
C GLU A 91 13.64 -16.34 -13.16
N SER A 92 13.12 -16.10 -11.96
CA SER A 92 12.32 -17.07 -11.22
C SER A 92 10.99 -17.38 -11.92
N LEU A 93 10.34 -16.39 -12.53
CA LEU A 93 9.10 -16.58 -13.28
C LEU A 93 9.33 -17.24 -14.65
N THR A 94 10.39 -16.85 -15.35
CA THR A 94 10.69 -17.31 -16.73
C THR A 94 11.53 -18.58 -16.78
N ASN A 95 12.22 -18.94 -15.70
CA ASN A 95 13.00 -20.17 -15.55
C ASN A 95 12.93 -20.70 -14.10
N PRO A 96 11.77 -21.23 -13.69
CA PRO A 96 11.51 -21.66 -12.32
C PRO A 96 12.46 -22.78 -11.87
N LEU A 97 12.75 -22.83 -10.57
CA LEU A 97 13.52 -23.92 -9.97
C LEU A 97 12.82 -25.27 -10.15
N CYS A 98 13.60 -26.36 -10.02
CA CYS A 98 13.04 -27.70 -9.91
C CYS A 98 12.79 -28.02 -8.44
N ILE A 99 11.62 -28.57 -8.13
CA ILE A 99 11.24 -29.11 -6.82
C ILE A 99 11.23 -30.62 -6.84
N ASP A 100 11.53 -31.25 -5.71
CA ASP A 100 11.30 -32.68 -5.53
C ASP A 100 9.83 -32.98 -5.17
N ALA A 101 9.50 -34.27 -5.01
CA ALA A 101 8.14 -34.71 -4.66
C ALA A 101 7.68 -34.24 -3.26
N SER A 102 8.59 -33.79 -2.40
CA SER A 102 8.26 -33.22 -1.09
C SER A 102 8.01 -31.71 -1.14
N GLY A 103 8.18 -31.09 -2.31
CA GLY A 103 8.01 -29.64 -2.51
C GLY A 103 9.17 -28.82 -1.94
N VAL A 104 10.24 -29.47 -1.49
CA VAL A 104 11.49 -28.79 -1.14
C VAL A 104 12.15 -28.34 -2.43
N LEU A 105 12.72 -27.13 -2.45
CA LEU A 105 13.47 -26.57 -3.56
C LEU A 105 14.93 -27.07 -3.52
N PRO A 106 15.32 -28.17 -4.21
CA PRO A 106 16.72 -28.38 -4.51
C PRO A 106 17.22 -27.21 -5.37
N SER A 107 18.42 -26.74 -5.06
CA SER A 107 19.06 -25.55 -5.61
C SER A 107 19.52 -25.68 -7.07
N SER A 108 18.79 -26.41 -7.93
CA SER A 108 19.15 -26.54 -9.34
C SER A 108 18.13 -25.84 -10.21
N ARG A 109 18.46 -24.61 -10.61
CA ARG A 109 17.85 -23.96 -11.78
C ARG A 109 18.44 -24.58 -13.04
N PRO A 110 17.61 -25.19 -13.92
CA PRO A 110 18.09 -25.63 -15.23
C PRO A 110 18.64 -24.47 -16.05
N ALA A 111 19.50 -24.78 -17.02
CA ALA A 111 20.21 -23.77 -17.82
C ALA A 111 19.29 -22.78 -18.57
N ASN A 112 18.06 -23.21 -18.92
CA ASN A 112 17.04 -22.37 -19.53
C ASN A 112 15.64 -22.98 -19.30
N ALA A 113 14.59 -22.25 -19.73
CA ALA A 113 13.19 -22.63 -19.56
C ALA A 113 12.83 -23.98 -20.23
N ALA A 114 13.46 -24.32 -21.36
CA ALA A 114 13.20 -25.54 -22.12
C ALA A 114 13.99 -26.76 -21.60
N ALA A 115 15.03 -26.55 -20.81
CA ALA A 115 15.84 -27.63 -20.28
C ALA A 115 15.03 -28.49 -19.28
N PRO A 116 15.15 -29.83 -19.32
CA PRO A 116 14.45 -30.70 -18.39
C PRO A 116 15.00 -30.55 -16.97
N CYS A 117 14.14 -30.77 -15.98
CA CYS A 117 14.57 -30.89 -14.59
C CYS A 117 15.40 -32.17 -14.38
N PRO A 118 16.35 -32.18 -13.43
CA PRO A 118 17.04 -33.39 -13.01
C PRO A 118 16.08 -34.53 -12.67
N THR A 119 16.50 -35.78 -12.91
CA THR A 119 15.68 -36.96 -12.63
C THR A 119 15.17 -36.96 -11.17
N GLY A 120 13.87 -37.17 -10.99
CA GLY A 120 13.22 -37.17 -9.67
C GLY A 120 12.74 -35.78 -9.21
N THR A 121 12.91 -34.75 -10.02
CA THR A 121 12.39 -33.40 -9.76
C THR A 121 11.51 -32.90 -10.91
N SER A 122 10.65 -31.93 -10.64
CA SER A 122 9.79 -31.26 -11.62
C SER A 122 9.89 -29.75 -11.46
N ARG A 123 9.54 -28.97 -12.49
CA ARG A 123 9.48 -27.51 -12.36
C ARG A 123 8.49 -27.15 -11.24
N TRP A 124 8.84 -26.14 -10.46
CA TRP A 124 7.97 -25.63 -9.40
C TRP A 124 6.63 -25.14 -9.94
N PHE A 125 6.67 -24.44 -11.08
CA PHE A 125 5.53 -24.08 -11.90
C PHE A 125 5.98 -23.99 -13.36
N VAL A 126 5.03 -23.90 -14.30
CA VAL A 126 5.36 -23.79 -15.73
C VAL A 126 6.07 -22.45 -15.98
N PRO A 127 7.18 -22.41 -16.74
CA PRO A 127 7.81 -21.16 -17.13
C PRO A 127 6.80 -20.18 -17.75
N VAL A 128 6.70 -18.98 -17.18
CA VAL A 128 5.78 -17.96 -17.68
C VAL A 128 6.38 -17.30 -18.91
N ASN A 129 5.69 -17.44 -20.04
CA ASN A 129 6.12 -16.91 -21.34
C ASN A 129 5.33 -15.67 -21.76
N ASP A 130 4.52 -15.11 -20.86
CA ASP A 130 3.60 -14.03 -21.20
C ASP A 130 3.44 -13.04 -20.03
N ILE A 131 4.35 -12.07 -19.94
CA ILE A 131 4.43 -11.14 -18.80
C ILE A 131 4.36 -9.67 -19.26
N HIS A 132 3.42 -8.90 -18.72
CA HIS A 132 3.46 -7.43 -18.79
C HIS A 132 4.13 -6.87 -17.53
N LEU A 133 5.11 -5.97 -17.72
CA LEU A 133 5.85 -5.31 -16.65
C LEU A 133 5.64 -3.79 -16.72
N GLY A 134 4.88 -3.25 -15.78
CA GLY A 134 4.57 -1.82 -15.69
C GLY A 134 5.12 -1.19 -14.41
N ILE A 135 5.46 0.10 -14.48
CA ILE A 135 5.91 0.88 -13.32
C ILE A 135 5.07 2.14 -13.19
N ILE A 136 4.71 2.50 -11.97
CA ILE A 136 4.15 3.81 -11.60
C ILE A 136 4.89 4.33 -10.37
N SER A 137 4.76 5.62 -10.07
CA SER A 137 5.32 6.21 -8.84
C SER A 137 4.26 6.47 -7.76
N SER A 138 4.70 6.77 -6.53
CA SER A 138 3.84 7.27 -5.44
C SER A 138 3.32 8.70 -5.69
N SER A 139 3.84 9.41 -6.68
CA SER A 139 3.56 10.83 -6.90
C SER A 139 2.33 11.09 -7.77
N ILE A 140 1.21 11.45 -7.15
CA ILE A 140 -0.02 11.90 -7.84
C ILE A 140 -0.35 13.39 -7.60
N GLY A 141 0.59 14.15 -7.03
CA GLY A 141 0.54 15.59 -6.84
C GLY A 141 -0.02 16.03 -5.48
N GLY A 142 -0.12 17.36 -5.29
CA GLY A 142 -0.58 17.95 -4.03
C GLY A 142 -2.09 17.93 -3.80
N PHE A 143 -2.87 17.08 -4.48
CA PHE A 143 -4.32 16.92 -4.24
C PHE A 143 -5.14 18.24 -4.30
N GLY A 144 -4.69 19.21 -5.10
CA GLY A 144 -5.30 20.55 -5.22
C GLY A 144 -4.68 21.61 -4.29
N GLY A 145 -3.84 21.19 -3.34
CA GLY A 145 -2.98 22.06 -2.54
C GLY A 145 -1.84 22.66 -3.36
N ASP A 146 -1.07 23.53 -2.70
CA ASP A 146 0.08 24.22 -3.30
C ASP A 146 1.40 23.46 -3.17
N GLY A 147 1.40 22.36 -2.42
CA GLY A 147 2.50 21.41 -2.35
C GLY A 147 2.71 20.60 -3.63
N CYS A 148 3.91 20.05 -3.79
CA CYS A 148 4.26 19.16 -4.91
C CYS A 148 3.93 19.76 -6.28
N SER A 149 4.32 21.02 -6.49
CA SER A 149 4.13 21.70 -7.77
C SER A 149 4.99 21.08 -8.87
N LYS A 150 4.38 20.83 -10.05
CA LYS A 150 5.13 20.42 -11.26
C LYS A 150 6.16 21.45 -11.72
N ALA A 151 6.04 22.71 -11.29
CA ALA A 151 7.02 23.73 -11.59
C ALA A 151 8.37 23.52 -10.87
N LEU A 152 8.38 22.74 -9.77
CA LEU A 152 9.59 22.41 -9.02
C LEU A 152 10.24 21.12 -9.56
N SER A 153 9.43 20.08 -9.80
CA SER A 153 9.85 18.87 -10.49
C SER A 153 8.66 18.25 -11.21
N ASN A 154 8.86 17.76 -12.43
CA ASN A 154 7.80 17.05 -13.18
C ASN A 154 7.35 15.78 -12.45
N SER A 155 8.28 15.14 -11.74
CA SER A 155 8.06 13.92 -10.96
C SER A 155 7.16 14.13 -9.73
N ASN A 156 6.86 15.37 -9.35
CA ASN A 156 5.91 15.66 -8.26
C ASN A 156 4.49 15.18 -8.56
N ASN A 157 4.14 14.92 -9.82
CA ASN A 157 2.82 14.41 -10.17
C ASN A 157 2.86 13.61 -11.48
N ASP A 158 3.15 12.33 -11.36
CA ASP A 158 3.12 11.35 -12.45
C ASP A 158 1.70 10.82 -12.73
N ARG A 159 0.69 11.26 -11.94
CA ARG A 159 -0.75 11.01 -12.16
C ARG A 159 -1.17 9.53 -12.16
N GLY A 160 -0.32 8.62 -11.69
CA GLY A 160 -0.54 7.18 -11.81
C GLY A 160 -0.46 6.69 -13.26
N HIS A 161 0.21 7.42 -14.15
CA HIS A 161 0.51 6.96 -15.52
C HIS A 161 1.71 6.03 -15.50
N LEU A 162 1.76 5.09 -16.44
CA LEU A 162 2.92 4.21 -16.60
C LEU A 162 4.19 5.00 -16.91
N LEU A 163 5.26 4.69 -16.19
CA LEU A 163 6.58 5.31 -16.28
C LEU A 163 7.56 4.39 -17.00
N ALA A 164 8.21 4.95 -18.01
CA ALA A 164 9.30 4.34 -18.76
C ALA A 164 10.31 5.41 -19.13
N ARG A 165 10.88 6.05 -18.11
CA ARG A 165 11.84 7.15 -18.24
C ARG A 165 13.20 6.77 -17.68
N SER A 166 14.27 7.34 -18.22
CA SER A 166 15.65 7.10 -17.78
C SER A 166 16.05 7.88 -16.52
N THR A 167 15.38 9.01 -16.24
CA THR A 167 15.60 9.84 -15.05
C THR A 167 14.32 10.56 -14.62
N ALA A 168 14.23 10.97 -13.35
CA ALA A 168 13.10 11.76 -12.81
C ALA A 168 12.90 13.13 -13.47
N THR A 169 13.94 13.66 -14.14
CA THR A 169 13.89 14.96 -14.82
C THR A 169 13.26 14.88 -16.20
N GLN A 170 13.14 13.67 -16.79
CA GLN A 170 12.48 13.49 -18.07
C GLN A 170 10.99 13.82 -17.96
N THR A 171 10.50 14.62 -18.90
CA THR A 171 9.08 15.01 -19.01
C THR A 171 8.23 13.98 -19.76
N SER A 172 8.87 13.00 -20.40
CA SER A 172 8.23 11.95 -21.18
C SER A 172 8.97 10.63 -21.01
N ASN A 173 8.29 9.53 -21.33
CA ASN A 173 8.90 8.21 -21.41
C ASN A 173 9.86 8.14 -22.60
N ASP A 174 11.17 8.04 -22.33
CA ASP A 174 12.25 7.94 -23.32
C ASP A 174 12.83 6.52 -23.45
N ILE A 175 12.51 5.63 -22.52
CA ILE A 175 12.90 4.22 -22.60
C ILE A 175 11.96 3.49 -23.58
N PRO A 176 12.50 2.76 -24.57
CA PRO A 176 11.69 1.96 -25.49
C PRO A 176 10.83 0.93 -24.74
N THR A 177 9.52 0.93 -25.02
CA THR A 177 8.54 0.00 -24.43
C THR A 177 7.73 -0.69 -25.51
N TYR A 178 6.97 -1.72 -25.14
CA TYR A 178 6.15 -2.47 -26.09
C TYR A 178 5.16 -1.53 -26.79
N GLN A 179 5.35 -1.30 -28.09
CA GLN A 179 4.57 -0.37 -28.90
C GLN A 179 4.47 1.06 -28.31
N ASN A 180 5.47 1.51 -27.55
CA ASN A 180 5.45 2.78 -26.81
C ASN A 180 4.29 2.91 -25.80
N LYS A 181 3.78 1.79 -25.28
CA LYS A 181 2.64 1.76 -24.35
C LYS A 181 3.02 1.97 -22.87
N GLY A 182 4.31 2.15 -22.57
CA GLY A 182 4.80 2.43 -21.21
C GLY A 182 5.05 1.20 -20.34
N PHE A 183 4.87 -0.01 -20.87
CA PHE A 183 5.20 -1.28 -20.18
C PHE A 183 6.05 -2.18 -21.09
N LEU A 184 6.76 -3.14 -20.47
CA LEU A 184 7.50 -4.17 -21.20
C LEU A 184 6.65 -5.43 -21.34
N PHE A 185 6.82 -6.14 -22.46
CA PHE A 185 6.13 -7.38 -22.73
C PHE A 185 7.14 -8.50 -22.96
N TRP A 186 7.24 -9.46 -22.03
CA TRP A 186 7.98 -10.70 -22.19
C TRP A 186 7.20 -11.68 -23.06
N ASP A 187 7.75 -12.02 -24.21
CA ASP A 187 7.11 -12.86 -25.22
C ASP A 187 8.15 -13.73 -25.97
N PRO A 188 8.82 -14.68 -25.29
CA PRO A 188 9.86 -15.52 -25.90
C PRO A 188 9.32 -16.42 -27.02
N THR A 189 8.00 -16.60 -27.09
CA THR A 189 7.31 -17.39 -28.12
C THR A 189 6.84 -16.56 -29.31
N ALA A 190 7.02 -15.24 -29.27
CA ALA A 190 6.56 -14.29 -30.29
C ALA A 190 5.06 -14.44 -30.64
N GLN A 191 4.21 -14.65 -29.62
CA GLN A 191 2.77 -14.81 -29.78
C GLN A 191 2.02 -13.48 -29.90
N GLY A 192 2.62 -12.38 -29.43
CA GLY A 192 2.11 -11.03 -29.57
C GLY A 192 2.08 -10.55 -31.02
N THR A 193 1.20 -9.59 -31.32
CA THR A 193 1.17 -8.92 -32.62
C THR A 193 1.23 -7.39 -32.43
N PRO A 194 2.38 -6.74 -32.69
CA PRO A 194 3.71 -7.33 -32.97
C PRO A 194 4.25 -8.13 -31.76
N PRO A 195 5.26 -9.00 -31.96
CA PRO A 195 5.91 -9.73 -30.88
C PRO A 195 6.49 -8.81 -29.79
N GLY A 196 6.50 -9.30 -28.55
CA GLY A 196 7.20 -8.66 -27.44
C GLY A 196 8.72 -8.93 -27.45
N GLU A 197 9.36 -8.71 -26.30
CA GLU A 197 10.79 -9.00 -26.09
C GLU A 197 11.01 -10.51 -25.90
N VAL A 198 11.98 -11.06 -26.64
CA VAL A 198 12.35 -12.48 -26.63
C VAL A 198 13.64 -12.74 -25.87
N ASP A 199 14.49 -11.71 -25.72
CA ASP A 199 15.75 -11.78 -25.00
C ASP A 199 15.60 -11.30 -23.56
N ARG A 200 15.73 -12.23 -22.62
CA ARG A 200 15.55 -11.95 -21.20
C ARG A 200 16.57 -10.94 -20.66
N ALA A 201 17.80 -10.96 -21.18
CA ALA A 201 18.84 -10.04 -20.73
C ALA A 201 18.47 -8.58 -21.10
N THR A 202 17.98 -8.38 -22.32
CA THR A 202 17.45 -7.08 -22.77
C THR A 202 16.24 -6.65 -21.95
N LEU A 203 15.27 -7.55 -21.71
CA LEU A 203 14.11 -7.25 -20.86
C LEU A 203 14.51 -6.77 -19.46
N VAL A 204 15.39 -7.51 -18.79
CA VAL A 204 15.86 -7.20 -17.43
C VAL A 204 16.62 -5.88 -17.41
N SER A 205 17.54 -5.66 -18.35
CA SER A 205 18.31 -4.41 -18.43
C SER A 205 17.39 -3.20 -18.63
N THR A 206 16.40 -3.29 -19.51
CA THR A 206 15.43 -2.21 -19.74
C THR A 206 14.57 -1.99 -18.50
N PHE A 207 14.12 -3.05 -17.83
CA PHE A 207 13.30 -2.92 -16.64
C PHE A 207 14.07 -2.28 -15.48
N GLN A 208 15.34 -2.63 -15.28
CA GLN A 208 16.22 -2.00 -14.30
C GLN A 208 16.41 -0.51 -14.56
N GLN A 209 16.57 -0.10 -15.82
CA GLN A 209 16.64 1.32 -16.19
C GLN A 209 15.34 2.04 -15.85
N MET A 210 14.18 1.44 -16.11
CA MET A 210 12.88 2.05 -15.75
C MET A 210 12.72 2.20 -14.23
N VAL A 211 13.16 1.21 -13.44
CA VAL A 211 13.13 1.24 -11.96
C VAL A 211 13.96 2.40 -11.41
N VAL A 212 15.21 2.51 -11.82
CA VAL A 212 16.10 3.60 -11.37
C VAL A 212 15.68 4.96 -11.92
N GLY A 213 15.07 4.97 -13.11
CA GLY A 213 14.58 6.19 -13.74
C GLY A 213 13.32 6.78 -13.11
N VAL A 214 12.65 6.06 -12.20
CA VAL A 214 11.61 6.64 -11.33
C VAL A 214 12.19 7.81 -10.53
N GLY A 215 13.40 7.62 -9.98
CA GLY A 215 14.19 8.62 -9.25
C GLY A 215 13.59 9.03 -7.91
N GLN A 216 14.12 10.11 -7.32
CA GLN A 216 13.80 10.56 -5.94
C GLN A 216 13.37 12.03 -5.85
N GLU A 217 12.83 12.58 -6.94
CA GLU A 217 12.39 13.98 -7.06
C GLU A 217 10.85 14.12 -7.04
N GLY A 218 10.19 13.12 -6.48
CA GLY A 218 8.75 13.04 -6.33
C GLY A 218 8.20 13.94 -5.23
N CYS A 219 6.89 13.86 -5.11
CA CYS A 219 6.12 14.54 -4.08
C CYS A 219 6.38 13.93 -2.71
N GLY A 220 6.63 14.78 -1.71
CA GLY A 220 6.72 14.40 -0.30
C GLY A 220 5.38 14.05 0.37
N PHE A 221 4.36 13.72 -0.42
CA PHE A 221 3.08 13.18 0.03
C PHE A 221 2.85 11.89 -0.74
N GLU A 222 3.46 10.82 -0.25
CA GLU A 222 3.67 9.55 -0.93
C GLU A 222 2.38 8.75 -0.98
N ALA A 223 1.65 8.86 -2.09
CA ALA A 223 0.35 8.24 -2.26
C ALA A 223 0.47 6.81 -2.78
N SER A 224 1.23 5.97 -2.07
CA SER A 224 1.53 4.59 -2.48
C SER A 224 0.27 3.78 -2.78
N LEU A 225 -0.77 3.87 -1.95
CA LEU A 225 -2.00 3.11 -2.13
C LEU A 225 -2.90 3.71 -3.22
N GLU A 226 -3.05 5.04 -3.23
CA GLU A 226 -3.89 5.72 -4.22
C GLU A 226 -3.30 5.68 -5.62
N SER A 227 -1.97 5.65 -5.79
CA SER A 227 -1.37 5.65 -7.12
C SER A 227 -1.68 4.37 -7.91
N TRP A 228 -1.54 3.18 -7.29
CA TRP A 228 -1.93 1.93 -7.95
C TRP A 228 -3.44 1.79 -8.02
N TYR A 229 -4.20 2.28 -7.04
CA TYR A 229 -5.66 2.28 -7.11
C TYR A 229 -6.14 3.10 -8.31
N ARG A 230 -5.60 4.30 -8.48
CA ARG A 230 -5.89 5.20 -9.59
C ARG A 230 -5.57 4.54 -10.93
N PHE A 231 -4.41 3.88 -11.05
CA PHE A 231 -4.05 3.20 -12.29
C PHE A 231 -4.88 1.95 -12.56
N LEU A 232 -5.17 1.11 -11.56
CA LEU A 232 -5.77 -0.22 -11.77
C LEU A 232 -7.30 -0.26 -11.63
N ALA A 233 -7.84 0.47 -10.67
CA ALA A 233 -9.21 0.28 -10.18
C ALA A 233 -10.11 1.50 -10.34
N ASP A 234 -9.59 2.73 -10.24
CA ASP A 234 -10.45 3.92 -10.31
C ASP A 234 -11.25 3.94 -11.63
N PRO A 235 -12.60 3.84 -11.61
CA PRO A 235 -13.40 3.78 -12.83
C PRO A 235 -13.42 5.12 -13.55
N GLU A 236 -13.14 6.22 -12.85
CA GLU A 236 -13.27 7.57 -13.37
C GLU A 236 -12.09 8.45 -12.89
N PRO A 237 -10.83 8.13 -13.25
CA PRO A 237 -9.68 8.93 -12.85
C PRO A 237 -9.83 10.34 -13.43
N TYR A 238 -9.76 11.37 -12.58
CA TYR A 238 -9.97 12.75 -13.00
C TYR A 238 -8.82 13.27 -13.88
N GLN A 239 -9.11 14.15 -14.82
CA GLN A 239 -8.08 14.79 -15.66
C GLN A 239 -7.42 15.97 -14.95
N THR A 240 -8.21 16.75 -14.22
CA THR A 240 -7.80 17.93 -13.47
C THR A 240 -8.46 17.95 -12.10
N LEU A 241 -7.84 18.65 -11.16
CA LEU A 241 -8.38 18.89 -9.83
C LEU A 241 -8.29 20.39 -9.57
N SER A 242 -9.44 21.06 -9.50
CA SER A 242 -9.52 22.51 -9.29
C SER A 242 -9.97 22.81 -7.86
N VAL A 243 -9.49 23.90 -7.27
CA VAL A 243 -9.98 24.38 -5.97
C VAL A 243 -10.73 25.69 -6.18
N ILE A 244 -12.06 25.63 -6.08
CA ILE A 244 -12.95 26.79 -6.22
C ILE A 244 -13.68 26.99 -4.90
N ASN A 245 -13.68 28.23 -4.38
CA ASN A 245 -14.33 28.55 -3.10
C ASN A 245 -13.92 27.62 -1.95
N ARG A 246 -12.63 27.22 -1.90
CA ARG A 246 -12.05 26.28 -0.91
C ARG A 246 -12.62 24.86 -0.96
N VAL A 247 -13.10 24.45 -2.13
CA VAL A 247 -13.56 23.08 -2.38
C VAL A 247 -12.78 22.53 -3.57
N ALA A 248 -11.95 21.52 -3.32
CA ALA A 248 -11.34 20.72 -4.37
C ALA A 248 -12.44 19.97 -5.13
N THR A 249 -12.39 19.96 -6.45
CA THR A 249 -13.38 19.30 -7.32
C THR A 249 -12.66 18.55 -8.44
N PRO A 250 -12.74 17.21 -8.47
CA PRO A 250 -12.20 16.42 -9.58
C PRO A 250 -13.00 16.67 -10.86
N GLU A 251 -12.32 16.98 -11.95
CA GLU A 251 -12.91 17.38 -13.23
C GLU A 251 -12.38 16.52 -14.38
N GLY A 252 -13.25 16.23 -15.35
CA GLY A 252 -12.91 15.44 -16.53
C GLY A 252 -12.57 13.97 -16.22
N ILE A 253 -12.09 13.29 -17.27
CA ILE A 253 -11.63 11.89 -17.25
C ILE A 253 -10.25 11.83 -17.87
N ASP A 254 -9.32 11.18 -17.20
CA ASP A 254 -7.97 10.89 -17.69
C ASP A 254 -8.01 9.72 -18.67
N ALA A 255 -8.45 10.01 -19.90
CA ALA A 255 -8.59 9.01 -20.95
C ALA A 255 -7.26 8.34 -21.33
N ALA A 256 -6.12 9.02 -21.14
CA ALA A 256 -4.81 8.46 -21.39
C ALA A 256 -4.48 7.34 -20.37
N LEU A 257 -4.76 7.58 -19.09
CA LEU A 257 -4.62 6.54 -18.06
C LEU A 257 -5.54 5.35 -18.33
N LEU A 258 -6.82 5.60 -18.64
CA LEU A 258 -7.76 4.52 -18.95
C LEU A 258 -7.30 3.69 -20.16
N GLN A 259 -6.75 4.33 -21.19
CA GLN A 259 -6.19 3.63 -22.34
C GLN A 259 -4.97 2.79 -21.95
N GLN A 260 -4.03 3.34 -21.16
CA GLN A 260 -2.90 2.58 -20.64
C GLN A 260 -3.33 1.36 -19.82
N ARG A 261 -4.40 1.49 -19.02
CA ARG A 261 -4.97 0.39 -18.25
C ARG A 261 -5.50 -0.72 -19.16
N VAL A 262 -6.29 -0.37 -20.19
CA VAL A 262 -6.81 -1.34 -21.17
C VAL A 262 -5.65 -2.05 -21.89
N ASP A 263 -4.60 -1.31 -22.23
CA ASP A 263 -3.43 -1.85 -22.92
C ASP A 263 -2.57 -2.78 -22.04
N PHE A 264 -2.51 -2.51 -20.73
CA PHE A 264 -1.68 -3.24 -19.78
C PHE A 264 -2.41 -4.43 -19.13
N LEU A 265 -3.66 -4.27 -18.67
CA LEU A 265 -4.38 -5.29 -17.91
C LEU A 265 -5.09 -6.27 -18.83
N ARG A 266 -4.81 -7.56 -18.63
CA ARG A 266 -5.46 -8.66 -19.35
C ARG A 266 -6.36 -9.44 -18.40
N PRO A 267 -7.63 -9.66 -18.73
CA PRO A 267 -8.58 -10.21 -17.75
C PRO A 267 -8.34 -11.69 -17.43
N ASP A 268 -7.50 -12.40 -18.18
CA ASP A 268 -7.10 -13.79 -17.96
C ASP A 268 -5.70 -13.96 -17.33
N SER A 269 -5.08 -12.85 -16.88
CA SER A 269 -3.78 -12.87 -16.19
C SER A 269 -3.91 -12.91 -14.67
N MET A 270 -2.86 -13.42 -14.03
CA MET A 270 -2.56 -13.08 -12.64
C MET A 270 -2.11 -11.62 -12.56
N LEU A 271 -2.73 -10.84 -11.68
CA LEU A 271 -2.31 -9.47 -11.38
C LEU A 271 -1.45 -9.49 -10.11
N ALA A 272 -0.16 -9.19 -10.24
CA ALA A 272 0.73 -8.98 -9.11
C ALA A 272 1.03 -7.48 -8.97
N ILE A 273 0.92 -6.96 -7.74
CA ILE A 273 1.22 -5.57 -7.40
C ILE A 273 2.37 -5.60 -6.40
N LEU A 274 3.48 -4.93 -6.70
CA LEU A 274 4.62 -4.81 -5.82
C LEU A 274 4.85 -3.34 -5.45
N MET A 275 4.71 -3.02 -4.17
CA MET A 275 5.01 -1.68 -3.65
C MET A 275 6.43 -1.63 -3.11
N LEU A 276 7.16 -0.54 -3.39
CA LEU A 276 8.43 -0.20 -2.76
C LEU A 276 8.33 1.19 -2.15
N THR A 277 8.42 1.33 -0.84
CA THR A 277 8.35 2.64 -0.16
C THR A 277 9.00 2.58 1.22
N ASP A 278 9.74 3.64 1.57
CA ASP A 278 10.35 3.81 2.88
C ASP A 278 9.60 4.83 3.76
N GLU A 279 8.44 5.28 3.29
CA GLU A 279 7.54 6.25 3.93
C GLU A 279 6.20 5.60 4.32
N ASN A 280 5.45 6.29 5.18
CA ASN A 280 4.05 5.92 5.42
C ASN A 280 3.15 6.46 4.29
N ASP A 281 2.08 5.74 3.96
CA ASP A 281 1.16 6.12 2.90
C ASP A 281 0.44 7.43 3.21
N CYS A 282 0.54 8.39 2.28
CA CYS A 282 -0.18 9.66 2.30
C CYS A 282 -1.20 9.76 1.16
N SER A 283 -2.05 8.74 1.02
CA SER A 283 -3.15 8.72 0.05
C SER A 283 -4.29 9.68 0.44
N ILE A 284 -4.04 10.99 0.31
CA ILE A 284 -4.98 12.06 0.61
C ILE A 284 -6.20 11.93 -0.30
N ARG A 285 -7.39 12.14 0.27
CA ARG A 285 -8.65 12.08 -0.47
C ARG A 285 -8.74 13.23 -1.46
N GLU A 286 -9.23 12.96 -2.66
CA GLU A 286 -9.56 14.03 -3.58
C GLU A 286 -10.92 14.63 -3.28
N GLY A 287 -11.05 15.92 -3.56
CA GLY A 287 -12.30 16.64 -3.40
C GLY A 287 -12.50 17.27 -2.02
N GLY A 288 -13.46 18.19 -1.92
CA GLY A 288 -13.79 18.81 -0.63
C GLY A 288 -12.63 19.62 -0.04
N GLN A 289 -12.42 19.47 1.27
CA GLN A 289 -11.40 20.22 2.03
C GLN A 289 -10.05 19.52 2.15
N TYR A 290 -9.91 18.28 1.65
CA TYR A 290 -8.78 17.43 2.02
C TYR A 290 -7.43 17.92 1.47
N TYR A 291 -7.47 18.69 0.37
CA TYR A 291 -6.32 19.39 -0.21
C TYR A 291 -5.54 20.29 0.78
N MET A 292 -6.18 20.69 1.89
CA MET A 292 -5.55 21.50 2.94
C MET A 292 -4.35 20.79 3.59
N ALA A 293 -4.34 19.45 3.64
CA ALA A 293 -3.20 18.69 4.13
C ALA A 293 -1.93 18.99 3.31
N ALA A 294 -2.08 19.17 2.00
CA ALA A 294 -1.00 19.50 1.08
C ALA A 294 -0.86 21.00 0.79
N THR A 295 -1.41 21.87 1.65
CA THR A 295 -1.33 23.34 1.50
C THR A 295 -0.44 23.95 2.56
N TYR A 296 0.65 24.62 2.20
CA TYR A 296 1.58 25.23 3.16
C TYR A 296 2.11 26.61 2.73
N SER A 297 1.66 27.18 1.61
CA SER A 297 1.98 28.57 1.28
C SER A 297 1.40 29.55 2.32
N ASN A 298 1.93 30.77 2.33
CA ASN A 298 1.45 31.86 3.19
C ASN A 298 1.38 31.52 4.70
N ASN A 299 2.28 30.64 5.17
CA ASN A 299 2.32 30.14 6.55
C ASN A 299 1.00 29.49 6.99
N TYR A 300 0.29 28.86 6.06
CA TYR A 300 -0.93 28.12 6.36
C TYR A 300 -0.63 26.96 7.32
N ARG A 301 -1.41 26.90 8.39
CA ARG A 301 -1.33 25.84 9.40
C ARG A 301 -2.71 25.26 9.61
N LEU A 302 -2.76 23.94 9.74
CA LEU A 302 -4.00 23.22 9.99
C LEU A 302 -4.57 23.63 11.36
N PRO A 303 -5.91 23.74 11.49
CA PRO A 303 -6.55 23.96 12.78
C PRO A 303 -6.26 22.79 13.72
N ARG A 304 -6.25 23.08 15.02
CA ARG A 304 -6.09 22.05 16.05
C ARG A 304 -7.24 21.04 16.02
N ALA A 305 -6.97 19.82 16.47
CA ALA A 305 -8.02 18.91 16.93
C ALA A 305 -8.64 19.41 18.24
N ARG A 306 -9.90 19.04 18.48
CA ARG A 306 -10.53 19.15 19.81
C ARG A 306 -9.79 18.27 20.82
N ALA A 307 -9.74 18.68 22.08
CA ALA A 307 -9.00 18.02 23.16
C ALA A 307 -9.40 16.55 23.35
N VAL A 308 -10.66 16.19 23.11
CA VAL A 308 -11.13 14.79 23.19
C VAL A 308 -10.37 13.86 22.24
N CYS A 309 -9.90 14.36 21.09
CA CYS A 309 -9.11 13.57 20.15
C CYS A 309 -7.79 13.06 20.75
N ALA A 310 -7.19 13.79 21.68
CA ALA A 310 -5.95 13.38 22.32
C ALA A 310 -6.12 12.10 23.17
N THR A 311 -7.32 11.86 23.70
CA THR A 311 -7.62 10.68 24.52
C THR A 311 -8.41 9.61 23.77
N ASN A 312 -9.36 10.01 22.93
CA ASN A 312 -10.26 9.11 22.21
C ASN A 312 -10.50 9.60 20.76
N PRO A 313 -9.69 9.16 19.78
CA PRO A 313 -9.84 9.57 18.38
C PRO A 313 -11.10 9.04 17.71
N ALA A 314 -11.68 7.96 18.26
CA ALA A 314 -12.94 7.37 17.82
C ALA A 314 -14.16 8.09 18.39
N ASP A 315 -13.98 9.07 19.28
CA ASP A 315 -15.09 9.84 19.83
C ASP A 315 -15.81 10.62 18.71
N ALA A 316 -17.15 10.63 18.71
CA ALA A 316 -17.93 11.40 17.74
C ALA A 316 -17.63 12.90 17.80
N CYS A 317 -17.17 13.39 18.97
CA CYS A 317 -16.70 14.76 19.17
C CYS A 317 -15.22 14.97 18.81
N CYS A 318 -14.49 13.93 18.41
CA CYS A 318 -13.16 14.11 17.87
C CYS A 318 -13.22 14.67 16.44
N THR A 319 -13.25 16.01 16.36
CA THR A 319 -13.28 16.77 15.12
C THR A 319 -12.28 17.91 15.14
N SER A 320 -11.99 18.50 13.98
CA SER A 320 -11.21 19.74 13.91
C SER A 320 -11.91 20.86 14.67
N CYS A 321 -11.13 21.73 15.30
CA CYS A 321 -11.61 22.98 15.91
C CYS A 321 -12.22 23.95 14.88
N ALA A 322 -11.92 23.79 13.58
CA ALA A 322 -12.56 24.56 12.51
C ALA A 322 -13.91 23.99 12.05
N ALA A 323 -14.30 22.80 12.53
CA ALA A 323 -15.59 22.20 12.23
C ALA A 323 -16.63 22.55 13.31
N THR A 324 -17.84 22.89 12.88
CA THR A 324 -18.98 23.06 13.79
C THR A 324 -19.70 21.73 13.96
N VAL A 325 -19.82 21.24 15.20
CA VAL A 325 -20.52 20.00 15.53
C VAL A 325 -21.57 20.28 16.62
N PRO A 326 -22.85 20.49 16.26
CA PRO A 326 -23.88 20.95 17.19
C PRO A 326 -24.09 20.05 18.42
N GLU A 327 -23.90 18.73 18.26
CA GLU A 327 -24.11 17.72 19.30
C GLU A 327 -23.00 17.72 20.35
N CYS A 328 -21.92 18.46 20.12
CA CYS A 328 -20.74 18.44 20.95
C CYS A 328 -20.57 19.73 21.77
N PRO A 329 -20.12 19.64 23.03
CA PRO A 329 -19.86 20.83 23.84
C PRO A 329 -18.74 21.67 23.22
N VAL A 330 -18.86 22.99 23.34
CA VAL A 330 -17.78 23.91 22.94
C VAL A 330 -16.49 23.51 23.65
N ASP A 331 -15.43 23.34 22.87
CA ASP A 331 -14.11 23.04 23.39
C ASP A 331 -13.32 24.34 23.58
N PRO A 332 -13.07 24.78 24.83
CA PRO A 332 -12.35 26.03 25.07
C PRO A 332 -10.91 26.00 24.57
N THR A 333 -10.31 24.82 24.38
CA THR A 333 -8.94 24.70 23.87
C THR A 333 -8.81 25.08 22.39
N CYS A 334 -9.93 25.11 21.67
CA CYS A 334 -9.99 25.55 20.28
C CYS A 334 -9.81 27.05 20.10
N TYR A 335 -9.99 27.87 21.14
CA TYR A 335 -10.13 29.32 20.98
C TYR A 335 -9.12 30.11 21.83
N PRO A 336 -8.67 31.29 21.37
CA PRO A 336 -7.85 32.19 22.18
C PRO A 336 -8.55 32.52 23.51
N GLY A 337 -7.92 32.16 24.63
CA GLY A 337 -8.47 32.39 25.97
C GLY A 337 -9.79 31.67 26.26
N GLY A 338 -10.16 30.67 25.44
CA GLY A 338 -11.42 29.93 25.59
C GLY A 338 -12.68 30.66 25.09
N ASP A 339 -12.53 31.75 24.33
CA ASP A 339 -13.64 32.55 23.81
C ASP A 339 -14.13 32.03 22.44
N PRO A 340 -15.28 31.32 22.37
CA PRO A 340 -15.78 30.74 21.13
C PRO A 340 -16.33 31.75 20.12
N THR A 341 -16.31 33.06 20.46
CA THR A 341 -16.63 34.13 19.50
C THR A 341 -15.44 34.50 18.61
N ARG A 342 -14.25 33.98 18.92
CA ARG A 342 -13.02 34.18 18.15
C ARG A 342 -12.82 33.05 17.14
N GLU A 343 -11.99 33.32 16.15
CA GLU A 343 -11.54 32.29 15.20
C GLU A 343 -10.78 31.16 15.93
N PRO A 344 -10.95 29.90 15.51
CA PRO A 344 -10.20 28.78 16.04
C PRO A 344 -8.68 28.97 15.90
N LEU A 345 -7.94 28.51 16.91
CA LEU A 345 -6.49 28.54 16.92
C LEU A 345 -5.93 27.59 15.84
N PRO A 346 -5.02 28.06 14.96
CA PRO A 346 -4.18 27.16 14.18
C PRO A 346 -3.20 26.44 15.11
N LEU A 347 -2.65 25.32 14.66
CA LEU A 347 -1.49 24.70 15.30
C LEU A 347 -0.28 25.64 15.31
N SER A 348 0.68 25.40 16.21
CA SER A 348 1.97 26.09 16.15
C SER A 348 2.78 25.62 14.93
N VAL A 349 3.85 26.33 14.58
CA VAL A 349 4.74 25.88 13.50
C VAL A 349 5.39 24.54 13.83
N ASP A 350 5.70 24.31 15.11
CA ASP A 350 6.35 23.07 15.55
C ASP A 350 5.38 21.89 15.65
N ASP A 351 4.07 22.14 15.77
CA ASP A 351 3.05 21.08 15.81
C ASP A 351 2.50 20.73 14.41
N ASP A 352 2.68 21.61 13.42
CA ASP A 352 2.20 21.45 12.05
C ASP A 352 3.31 21.63 11.01
N ARG A 353 4.30 20.75 11.06
CA ARG A 353 5.27 20.56 9.99
C ARG A 353 4.63 19.78 8.83
N PRO A 354 4.70 20.28 7.58
CA PRO A 354 4.08 19.63 6.42
C PRO A 354 4.48 18.16 6.24
N ASN A 355 5.76 17.83 6.47
CA ASN A 355 6.31 16.47 6.33
C ASN A 355 5.61 15.43 7.22
N LEU A 356 4.98 15.88 8.31
CA LEU A 356 4.29 14.99 9.24
C LEU A 356 2.78 14.93 9.02
N ARG A 357 2.21 15.67 8.06
CA ARG A 357 0.74 15.82 7.99
C ARG A 357 -0.01 14.52 7.69
N CYS A 358 0.67 13.46 7.31
CA CYS A 358 0.10 12.13 7.06
C CYS A 358 0.13 11.21 8.30
N PHE A 359 0.79 11.66 9.38
CA PHE A 359 0.92 10.94 10.64
C PHE A 359 -0.11 11.44 11.69
N ASP A 360 -0.79 10.49 12.34
CA ASP A 360 -1.69 10.68 13.51
C ASP A 360 -2.74 11.79 13.36
N GLN A 361 -3.36 11.85 12.17
CA GLN A 361 -4.17 12.99 11.73
C GLN A 361 -5.39 13.27 12.61
N LYS A 362 -6.07 12.23 13.10
CA LYS A 362 -7.22 12.40 13.99
C LYS A 362 -6.83 13.05 15.31
N ARG A 363 -5.70 12.66 15.93
CA ARG A 363 -5.25 13.28 17.19
C ARG A 363 -4.73 14.69 16.99
N ARG A 364 -4.09 14.97 15.86
CA ARG A 364 -3.43 16.26 15.58
C ARG A 364 -4.39 17.30 15.00
N TYR A 365 -5.24 16.89 14.06
CA TYR A 365 -6.09 17.78 13.27
C TYR A 365 -7.59 17.52 13.45
N GLY A 366 -7.98 16.38 14.04
CA GLY A 366 -9.38 15.98 14.20
C GLY A 366 -10.06 15.56 12.89
N ILE A 367 -9.29 15.47 11.81
CA ILE A 367 -9.72 15.09 10.46
C ILE A 367 -8.85 13.91 10.02
N ASP A 368 -9.46 12.94 9.34
CA ASP A 368 -8.73 11.97 8.53
C ASP A 368 -8.76 12.48 7.09
N PHE A 369 -7.58 12.88 6.60
CA PHE A 369 -7.40 13.37 5.25
C PHE A 369 -7.20 12.25 4.25
N LEU A 370 -6.93 11.03 4.69
CA LEU A 370 -6.57 9.91 3.84
C LEU A 370 -7.80 9.06 3.50
N TYR A 371 -7.76 8.36 2.38
CA TYR A 371 -8.77 7.32 2.13
C TYR A 371 -8.66 6.21 3.18
N PRO A 372 -9.78 5.62 3.60
CA PRO A 372 -9.75 4.47 4.49
C PRO A 372 -9.17 3.26 3.75
N THR A 373 -8.46 2.39 4.47
CA THR A 373 -7.72 1.26 3.87
C THR A 373 -8.63 0.22 3.22
N ASP A 374 -9.88 0.11 3.68
CA ASP A 374 -10.88 -0.82 3.15
C ASP A 374 -11.21 -0.54 1.68
N ARG A 375 -11.09 0.72 1.23
CA ARG A 375 -11.19 1.09 -0.20
C ARG A 375 -10.25 0.26 -1.06
N TYR A 376 -9.00 0.13 -0.63
CA TYR A 376 -7.95 -0.58 -1.36
C TYR A 376 -8.18 -2.09 -1.34
N VAL A 377 -8.66 -2.63 -0.22
CA VAL A 377 -9.02 -4.06 -0.10
C VAL A 377 -10.20 -4.37 -1.01
N GLN A 378 -11.26 -3.54 -0.99
CA GLN A 378 -12.42 -3.69 -1.87
C GLN A 378 -12.01 -3.63 -3.36
N ALA A 379 -11.12 -2.71 -3.73
CA ALA A 379 -10.59 -2.62 -5.09
C ALA A 379 -9.93 -3.91 -5.57
N LEU A 380 -9.25 -4.64 -4.68
CA LEU A 380 -8.52 -5.86 -5.04
C LEU A 380 -9.32 -7.16 -4.83
N THR A 381 -10.55 -7.08 -4.32
CA THR A 381 -11.33 -8.27 -3.94
C THR A 381 -12.77 -8.28 -4.44
N SER A 382 -13.35 -7.11 -4.71
CA SER A 382 -14.77 -6.96 -5.06
C SER A 382 -14.94 -6.68 -6.54
N SER A 383 -15.87 -7.38 -7.20
CA SER A 383 -16.19 -7.20 -8.64
C SER A 383 -16.86 -5.87 -8.98
N ALA A 384 -17.26 -5.10 -7.97
CA ALA A 384 -17.81 -3.77 -8.10
C ALA A 384 -17.27 -2.84 -7.00
N ILE A 385 -17.12 -1.57 -7.34
CA ILE A 385 -16.59 -0.51 -6.47
C ILE A 385 -17.40 0.77 -6.66
N THR A 386 -17.23 1.73 -5.75
CA THR A 386 -17.96 3.01 -5.81
C THR A 386 -17.23 4.01 -6.70
N ASN A 387 -17.93 4.60 -7.68
CA ASN A 387 -17.40 5.71 -8.47
C ASN A 387 -17.41 7.04 -7.67
N ARG A 388 -16.95 8.14 -8.28
CA ARG A 388 -16.86 9.43 -7.56
C ARG A 388 -18.23 10.00 -7.15
N GLN A 389 -19.33 9.58 -7.78
CA GLN A 389 -20.70 10.01 -7.50
C GLN A 389 -21.34 9.20 -6.36
N GLY A 390 -20.71 8.10 -5.92
CA GLY A 390 -21.27 7.22 -4.90
C GLY A 390 -22.02 6.01 -5.48
N ASP A 391 -22.05 5.85 -6.81
CA ASP A 391 -22.72 4.72 -7.45
C ASP A 391 -21.82 3.49 -7.50
N LEU A 392 -22.42 2.32 -7.27
CA LEU A 392 -21.73 1.04 -7.41
C LEU A 392 -21.60 0.68 -8.90
N VAL A 393 -20.36 0.59 -9.40
CA VAL A 393 -20.02 0.31 -10.80
C VAL A 393 -19.10 -0.92 -10.90
N PRO A 394 -19.02 -1.58 -12.07
CA PRO A 394 -18.06 -2.67 -12.28
C PRO A 394 -16.63 -2.25 -11.97
N ASN A 395 -15.90 -3.09 -11.25
CA ASN A 395 -14.50 -2.87 -10.95
C ASN A 395 -13.65 -3.20 -12.19
N PRO A 396 -12.84 -2.27 -12.69
CA PRO A 396 -11.97 -2.49 -13.85
C PRO A 396 -11.03 -3.70 -13.73
N ILE A 397 -10.58 -4.06 -12.52
CA ILE A 397 -9.73 -5.25 -12.30
C ILE A 397 -10.49 -6.56 -12.60
N PHE A 398 -11.80 -6.55 -12.43
CA PHE A 398 -12.69 -7.70 -12.60
C PHE A 398 -13.72 -7.44 -13.70
N SER A 399 -13.28 -6.79 -14.78
CA SER A 399 -14.10 -6.50 -15.95
C SER A 399 -13.34 -6.85 -17.22
N ASP A 400 -14.09 -7.14 -18.28
CA ASP A 400 -13.55 -7.14 -19.64
C ASP A 400 -13.35 -5.68 -20.07
N LEU A 401 -12.09 -5.25 -20.11
CA LEU A 401 -11.70 -3.88 -20.48
C LEU A 401 -11.64 -3.67 -22.00
N ASN A 402 -11.65 -4.74 -22.80
CA ASN A 402 -11.59 -4.68 -24.25
C ASN A 402 -12.63 -5.61 -24.90
N PRO A 403 -13.93 -5.23 -24.87
CA PRO A 403 -15.01 -6.06 -25.38
C PRO A 403 -14.99 -6.27 -26.90
N ASN A 404 -14.01 -5.68 -27.60
CA ASN A 404 -13.84 -5.83 -29.05
C ASN A 404 -12.88 -6.97 -29.42
N ASP A 405 -12.18 -7.57 -28.45
CA ASP A 405 -11.36 -8.76 -28.70
C ASP A 405 -12.15 -10.05 -28.40
N ALA A 406 -11.48 -11.20 -28.53
CA ALA A 406 -12.10 -12.50 -28.31
C ALA A 406 -12.10 -12.94 -26.84
N ASN A 407 -11.44 -12.19 -25.95
CA ASN A 407 -11.21 -12.53 -24.55
C ASN A 407 -12.28 -11.93 -23.64
N ALA A 408 -13.44 -12.58 -23.57
CA ALA A 408 -14.51 -12.20 -22.66
C ALA A 408 -14.34 -12.77 -21.23
N ILE A 409 -13.16 -13.26 -20.86
CA ILE A 409 -12.88 -13.75 -19.50
C ILE A 409 -12.91 -12.56 -18.54
N VAL A 410 -13.24 -12.82 -17.29
CA VAL A 410 -13.09 -11.87 -16.18
C VAL A 410 -12.17 -12.49 -15.14
N ARG A 411 -11.22 -11.70 -14.64
CA ARG A 411 -10.23 -12.15 -13.65
C ARG A 411 -10.92 -12.68 -12.39
N ASP A 412 -10.48 -13.83 -11.91
CA ASP A 412 -10.89 -14.32 -10.59
C ASP A 412 -10.21 -13.49 -9.50
N PRO A 413 -10.92 -12.99 -8.46
CA PRO A 413 -10.30 -12.27 -7.35
C PRO A 413 -9.11 -13.01 -6.73
N GLY A 414 -9.13 -14.34 -6.70
CA GLY A 414 -8.04 -15.20 -6.24
C GLY A 414 -6.76 -15.11 -7.06
N LEU A 415 -6.74 -14.45 -8.22
CA LEU A 415 -5.56 -14.21 -9.08
C LEU A 415 -4.92 -12.82 -8.87
N VAL A 416 -5.34 -12.07 -7.85
CA VAL A 416 -4.73 -10.78 -7.49
C VAL A 416 -3.79 -10.96 -6.29
N ILE A 417 -2.55 -10.50 -6.37
CA ILE A 417 -1.59 -10.58 -5.26
C ILE A 417 -1.05 -9.18 -4.98
N LEU A 418 -1.08 -8.78 -3.71
CA LEU A 418 -0.50 -7.52 -3.24
C LEU A 418 0.74 -7.81 -2.40
N SER A 419 1.88 -7.30 -2.83
CA SER A 419 3.14 -7.36 -2.11
C SER A 419 3.65 -5.96 -1.78
N GLY A 420 4.32 -5.83 -0.64
CA GLY A 420 4.99 -4.59 -0.27
C GLY A 420 6.36 -4.85 0.32
N ILE A 421 7.38 -4.21 -0.25
CA ILE A 421 8.70 -3.98 0.35
C ILE A 421 8.61 -2.62 1.02
N VAL A 422 8.25 -2.63 2.30
CA VAL A 422 7.88 -1.43 3.06
C VAL A 422 8.73 -1.28 4.31
N GLY A 423 8.64 -0.15 4.98
CA GLY A 423 9.35 0.09 6.22
C GLY A 423 8.86 -0.78 7.37
N VAL A 424 9.56 -1.88 7.61
CA VAL A 424 9.40 -2.81 8.72
C VAL A 424 10.73 -3.54 8.93
N PRO A 425 11.21 -3.75 10.17
CA PRO A 425 12.41 -4.56 10.40
C PRO A 425 12.23 -5.97 9.83
N TRP A 426 13.19 -6.43 9.03
CA TRP A 426 13.12 -7.78 8.46
C TRP A 426 13.02 -8.87 9.54
N GLN A 427 13.58 -8.63 10.73
CA GLN A 427 13.56 -9.55 11.87
C GLN A 427 12.12 -9.86 12.34
N GLU A 428 11.20 -8.90 12.21
CA GLU A 428 9.80 -9.08 12.59
C GLU A 428 9.07 -10.00 11.58
N LEU A 429 9.51 -9.97 10.31
CA LEU A 429 8.94 -10.75 9.22
C LEU A 429 9.61 -12.12 9.03
N ALA A 430 10.86 -12.29 9.42
CA ALA A 430 11.63 -13.52 9.16
C ALA A 430 11.07 -14.73 9.91
N ARG A 431 11.15 -15.93 9.31
CA ARG A 431 10.84 -17.18 10.01
C ARG A 431 11.79 -17.41 11.19
N ASP A 432 13.05 -17.06 11.01
CA ASP A 432 14.05 -16.93 12.07
C ASP A 432 14.51 -15.46 12.17
N PRO A 433 14.24 -14.74 13.27
CA PRO A 433 14.64 -13.35 13.45
C PRO A 433 16.16 -13.13 13.53
N ALA A 434 16.95 -14.20 13.67
CA ALA A 434 18.42 -14.14 13.65
C ALA A 434 19.03 -14.55 12.30
N ASP A 435 18.24 -15.13 11.39
CA ASP A 435 18.72 -15.68 10.12
C ASP A 435 17.67 -15.51 9.00
N LEU A 436 17.85 -14.47 8.18
CA LEU A 436 16.95 -14.20 7.07
C LEU A 436 17.05 -15.24 5.93
N THR A 437 18.08 -16.08 5.90
CA THR A 437 18.19 -17.14 4.88
C THR A 437 17.08 -18.19 4.99
N GLN A 438 16.38 -18.26 6.13
CA GLN A 438 15.17 -19.08 6.32
C GLN A 438 13.92 -18.48 5.65
N GLY A 439 14.02 -17.29 5.07
CA GLY A 439 12.95 -16.57 4.37
C GLY A 439 11.96 -15.87 5.30
N PHE A 440 11.01 -15.15 4.68
CA PHE A 440 9.93 -14.48 5.40
C PHE A 440 8.78 -15.43 5.75
N LYS A 441 8.11 -15.14 6.85
CA LYS A 441 6.85 -15.76 7.23
C LYS A 441 5.80 -15.50 6.14
N ASN A 442 5.09 -16.54 5.73
CA ASN A 442 3.91 -16.41 4.86
C ASN A 442 2.70 -15.85 5.64
N PRO A 443 1.60 -15.42 4.97
CA PRO A 443 0.35 -14.98 5.60
C PRO A 443 -0.17 -15.81 6.77
N GLN A 444 -0.15 -17.14 6.64
CA GLN A 444 -0.59 -18.05 7.71
C GLN A 444 0.35 -17.98 8.91
N GLU A 445 1.66 -18.00 8.67
CA GLU A 445 2.70 -17.89 9.70
C GLU A 445 2.64 -16.54 10.43
N LEU A 446 2.46 -15.44 9.70
CA LEU A 446 2.30 -14.08 10.26
C LEU A 446 1.07 -13.98 11.17
N THR A 447 -0.05 -14.60 10.75
CA THR A 447 -1.28 -14.63 11.55
C THR A 447 -1.12 -15.52 12.78
N ALA A 448 -0.60 -16.73 12.61
CA ALA A 448 -0.46 -17.71 13.69
C ALA A 448 0.54 -17.26 14.77
N SER A 449 1.59 -16.53 14.39
CA SER A 449 2.59 -16.01 15.33
C SER A 449 2.18 -14.70 16.01
N GLY A 450 1.08 -14.06 15.59
CA GLY A 450 0.66 -12.76 16.12
C GLY A 450 1.52 -11.59 15.62
N THR A 451 2.34 -11.78 14.58
CA THR A 451 3.21 -10.72 14.03
C THR A 451 2.42 -9.49 13.61
N TRP A 452 1.20 -9.64 13.10
CA TRP A 452 0.37 -8.49 12.70
C TRP A 452 0.08 -7.53 13.86
N SER A 453 -0.19 -8.04 15.07
CA SER A 453 -0.36 -7.18 16.24
C SER A 453 0.94 -6.45 16.62
N ALA A 454 2.10 -7.06 16.34
CA ALA A 454 3.40 -6.46 16.57
C ALA A 454 3.74 -5.35 15.58
N ILE A 455 3.44 -5.53 14.29
CA ILE A 455 3.89 -4.62 13.23
C ILE A 455 2.80 -3.67 12.70
N VAL A 456 1.51 -3.99 12.87
CA VAL A 456 0.37 -3.14 12.45
C VAL A 456 -0.44 -2.65 13.65
N GLY A 457 -0.61 -3.47 14.68
CA GLY A 457 -1.53 -3.17 15.79
C GLY A 457 -2.99 -3.40 15.38
N ASP A 458 -3.87 -2.46 15.75
CA ASP A 458 -5.27 -2.43 15.30
C ASP A 458 -5.65 -0.96 14.97
N PRO A 459 -5.39 -0.51 13.73
CA PRO A 459 -5.65 0.85 13.30
C PRO A 459 -7.12 1.26 13.41
N GLN A 460 -8.06 0.33 13.20
CA GLN A 460 -9.50 0.61 13.25
C GLN A 460 -9.94 1.01 14.66
N ASN A 461 -9.31 0.42 15.69
CA ASN A 461 -9.55 0.75 17.08
C ASN A 461 -8.47 1.66 17.69
N HIS A 462 -7.64 2.29 16.85
CA HIS A 462 -6.54 3.18 17.26
C HIS A 462 -5.55 2.54 18.26
N VAL A 463 -5.32 1.23 18.13
CA VAL A 463 -4.32 0.51 18.93
C VAL A 463 -3.01 0.50 18.15
N ALA A 464 -1.98 1.11 18.74
CA ALA A 464 -0.65 1.14 18.15
C ALA A 464 -0.02 -0.27 18.09
N PRO A 465 0.89 -0.52 17.14
CA PRO A 465 1.67 -1.75 17.09
C PRO A 465 2.38 -2.04 18.42
N SER A 466 2.50 -3.31 18.82
CA SER A 466 3.21 -3.63 20.07
C SER A 466 4.73 -3.53 19.95
N SER A 467 5.29 -3.72 18.75
CA SER A 467 6.72 -3.51 18.48
C SER A 467 7.05 -2.02 18.60
N PRO A 468 8.05 -1.62 19.42
CA PRO A 468 8.43 -0.21 19.53
C PRO A 468 8.96 0.35 18.22
N TYR A 469 9.59 -0.46 17.36
CA TYR A 469 10.13 -0.04 16.06
C TYR A 469 9.03 0.38 15.08
N MET A 470 7.84 -0.20 15.20
CA MET A 470 6.71 0.05 14.30
C MET A 470 5.79 1.16 14.79
N LYS A 471 5.99 1.69 16.00
CA LYS A 471 5.26 2.87 16.47
C LYS A 471 5.80 4.11 15.76
N GLU A 472 4.97 4.74 14.95
CA GLU A 472 5.24 6.08 14.44
C GLU A 472 5.37 7.05 15.61
N SER A 473 6.45 7.85 15.63
CA SER A 473 6.73 8.78 16.72
C SER A 473 7.67 9.88 16.24
N ILE A 474 7.45 11.10 16.74
CA ILE A 474 8.37 12.24 16.56
C ILE A 474 9.31 12.41 17.77
N VAL A 475 9.11 11.62 18.83
CA VAL A 475 9.97 11.60 20.02
C VAL A 475 10.60 10.23 20.21
N PRO A 476 11.75 10.12 20.91
CA PRO A 476 12.37 8.84 21.21
C PRO A 476 11.43 7.86 21.90
N ARG A 477 11.37 6.64 21.38
CA ARG A 477 10.51 5.57 21.88
C ARG A 477 11.18 4.80 23.00
N ALA A 478 10.41 4.45 24.02
CA ALA A 478 10.89 3.65 25.13
C ALA A 478 11.22 2.21 24.68
N GLY A 479 12.27 1.62 25.26
CA GLY A 479 12.67 0.23 25.00
C GLY A 479 13.61 0.04 23.80
N ILE A 480 14.01 1.11 23.11
CA ILE A 480 15.01 1.06 22.03
C ILE A 480 16.42 1.27 22.61
N THR A 481 17.31 0.30 22.39
CA THR A 481 18.69 0.36 22.87
C THR A 481 19.57 1.16 21.91
N GLN A 482 20.46 1.98 22.43
CA GLN A 482 21.43 2.74 21.63
C GLN A 482 22.40 1.78 20.92
N GLY A 483 22.64 1.98 19.62
CA GLY A 483 23.56 1.23 18.77
C GLY A 483 23.00 -0.09 18.26
N ASN A 484 21.69 -0.32 18.35
CA ASN A 484 21.08 -1.58 17.97
C ASN A 484 21.10 -1.78 16.43
N PRO A 485 21.14 -3.03 15.94
CA PRO A 485 21.25 -3.30 14.51
C PRO A 485 19.96 -3.03 13.71
N ILE A 486 18.82 -2.78 14.36
CA ILE A 486 17.53 -2.59 13.67
C ILE A 486 17.40 -1.15 13.18
N ASN A 487 17.42 -0.17 14.08
CA ASN A 487 17.28 1.25 13.73
C ASN A 487 18.45 2.13 14.16
N GLY A 488 19.53 1.52 14.69
CA GLY A 488 20.68 2.24 15.23
C GLY A 488 20.36 2.87 16.57
N ASN A 489 19.66 4.00 16.55
CA ASN A 489 19.32 4.80 17.73
C ASN A 489 18.01 5.55 17.49
N GLU A 490 17.33 5.93 18.58
CA GLU A 490 16.38 7.04 18.50
C GLU A 490 17.16 8.36 18.35
N TRP A 491 16.63 9.28 17.56
CA TRP A 491 17.31 10.53 17.17
C TRP A 491 16.44 11.77 17.40
N ALA A 492 17.04 12.96 17.39
CA ALA A 492 16.29 14.20 17.54
C ALA A 492 15.65 14.60 16.20
N THR A 493 14.36 14.32 16.04
CA THR A 493 13.62 14.57 14.78
C THR A 493 13.19 16.02 14.58
N ASN A 494 13.38 16.86 15.61
CA ASN A 494 13.03 18.29 15.60
C ASN A 494 11.55 18.56 15.29
N ASN A 495 10.66 17.62 15.61
CA ASN A 495 9.23 17.64 15.28
C ASN A 495 8.93 17.79 13.77
N ASP A 496 9.89 17.45 12.91
CA ASP A 496 9.79 17.58 11.45
C ASP A 496 9.85 16.22 10.74
N ASP A 497 10.10 15.15 11.52
CA ASP A 497 10.34 13.81 11.00
C ASP A 497 9.96 12.73 12.02
N LEU A 498 9.87 11.48 11.55
CA LEU A 498 9.57 10.30 12.37
C LEU A 498 10.84 9.57 12.83
N GLN A 499 10.71 8.77 13.88
CA GLN A 499 11.73 7.78 14.25
C GLN A 499 11.77 6.65 13.23
N PHE A 500 12.96 6.15 12.92
CA PHE A 500 13.13 5.08 11.93
C PHE A 500 12.60 3.73 12.44
N ALA A 501 11.90 2.99 11.59
CA ALA A 501 11.56 1.60 11.83
C ALA A 501 12.79 0.72 11.71
N CYS A 502 13.58 0.92 10.65
CA CYS A 502 14.80 0.17 10.41
C CYS A 502 15.82 0.99 9.60
N ILE A 503 17.06 0.53 9.59
CA ILE A 503 18.17 1.06 8.80
C ILE A 503 18.97 -0.09 8.16
N PHE A 504 19.77 0.22 7.13
CA PHE A 504 20.72 -0.73 6.54
C PHE A 504 21.96 -0.02 6.01
N THR A 505 23.08 -0.73 5.94
CA THR A 505 24.35 -0.18 5.44
C THR A 505 24.29 0.01 3.92
N LEU A 506 24.72 1.19 3.46
CA LEU A 506 24.87 1.46 2.03
C LEU A 506 26.10 0.73 1.47
N PRO A 507 26.02 0.11 0.28
CA PRO A 507 27.18 -0.49 -0.37
C PRO A 507 28.29 0.54 -0.63
N GLU A 508 27.88 1.75 -1.02
CA GLU A 508 28.76 2.89 -1.28
C GLU A 508 28.32 4.07 -0.40
N PRO A 509 29.16 4.52 0.54
CA PRO A 509 28.87 5.71 1.33
C PRO A 509 28.70 6.97 0.47
N VAL A 510 27.76 7.84 0.86
CA VAL A 510 27.44 9.06 0.12
C VAL A 510 27.94 10.28 0.88
N LEU A 511 28.82 11.08 0.27
CA LEU A 511 29.25 12.35 0.84
C LEU A 511 28.09 13.35 0.89
N CYS A 512 27.91 14.01 2.03
CA CYS A 512 26.77 14.88 2.30
C CYS A 512 27.20 16.33 2.55
N PRO A 513 27.54 17.09 1.50
CA PRO A 513 27.76 18.51 1.65
C PRO A 513 26.47 19.21 2.13
N PRO A 514 26.57 20.39 2.77
CA PRO A 514 25.41 21.16 3.18
C PRO A 514 24.45 21.40 2.00
N GLY A 515 23.17 21.04 2.17
CA GLY A 515 22.13 21.20 1.15
C GLY A 515 22.10 20.12 0.07
N ALA A 516 22.87 19.03 0.20
CA ALA A 516 22.74 17.88 -0.70
C ALA A 516 21.32 17.29 -0.64
N GLN A 517 20.66 17.21 -1.79
CA GLN A 517 19.35 16.58 -1.91
C GLN A 517 19.47 15.06 -1.74
N GLY A 518 18.53 14.46 -1.02
CA GLY A 518 18.50 13.01 -0.78
C GLY A 518 19.52 12.52 0.27
N CYS A 519 20.22 13.40 0.98
CA CYS A 519 21.03 13.03 2.14
C CYS A 519 20.40 13.48 3.47
N ASP A 520 20.37 12.55 4.44
CA ASP A 520 19.75 12.76 5.75
C ASP A 520 20.72 13.28 6.84
N CYS A 521 22.03 13.31 6.59
CA CYS A 521 23.03 13.64 7.63
C CYS A 521 22.87 15.02 8.27
N ASN A 522 22.28 15.98 7.55
CA ASN A 522 22.08 17.33 8.05
C ASN A 522 20.80 17.50 8.87
N LYS A 523 19.95 16.46 8.99
CA LYS A 523 18.70 16.52 9.76
C LYS A 523 18.93 16.62 11.28
N SER A 524 19.98 15.97 11.78
CA SER A 524 20.31 15.99 13.22
C SER A 524 21.74 15.51 13.50
N GLU A 525 22.35 16.03 14.57
CA GLU A 525 23.70 15.63 14.98
C GLU A 525 23.80 14.17 15.46
N ASN A 526 22.72 13.63 16.04
CA ASN A 526 22.69 12.27 16.59
C ASN A 526 21.97 11.26 15.67
N ILE A 527 21.75 11.60 14.40
CA ILE A 527 21.12 10.70 13.43
C ILE A 527 21.98 9.44 13.21
N PRO A 528 21.42 8.22 13.29
CA PRO A 528 22.19 6.98 13.23
C PRO A 528 22.64 6.56 11.81
N LEU A 529 22.60 7.47 10.84
CA LEU A 529 22.82 7.16 9.42
C LEU A 529 24.22 7.57 8.92
N CYS A 530 24.94 8.35 9.71
CA CYS A 530 26.06 9.12 9.22
C CYS A 530 27.29 9.01 10.09
N GLU A 531 28.44 9.10 9.42
CA GLU A 531 29.75 9.23 10.05
C GLU A 531 30.28 10.64 9.78
N ARG A 532 31.01 11.17 10.77
CA ARG A 532 31.63 12.49 10.70
C ARG A 532 33.14 12.30 10.62
N ASP A 533 33.76 12.85 9.58
CA ASP A 533 35.21 12.88 9.49
C ASP A 533 35.77 13.77 10.62
N PRO A 534 36.67 13.26 11.48
CA PRO A 534 37.18 14.01 12.63
C PRO A 534 38.13 15.16 12.26
N ILE A 535 38.64 15.20 11.02
CA ILE A 535 39.59 16.20 10.51
C ILE A 535 38.87 17.24 9.65
N THR A 536 38.10 16.80 8.64
CA THR A 536 37.42 17.69 7.70
C THR A 536 36.07 18.16 8.20
N ASN A 537 35.50 17.47 9.21
CA ASN A 537 34.15 17.68 9.72
C ASN A 537 33.04 17.41 8.68
N GLU A 538 33.40 16.76 7.56
CA GLU A 538 32.45 16.35 6.53
C GLU A 538 31.57 15.21 7.04
N LEU A 539 30.32 15.21 6.59
CA LEU A 539 29.36 14.16 6.89
C LEU A 539 29.27 13.22 5.70
N THR A 540 29.33 11.92 5.98
CA THR A 540 29.12 10.87 5.01
C THR A 540 27.98 9.99 5.49
N GLN A 541 26.96 9.83 4.65
CA GLN A 541 25.89 8.89 4.89
C GLN A 541 26.39 7.48 4.59
N THR A 542 26.42 6.64 5.62
CA THR A 542 26.87 5.24 5.51
C THR A 542 25.69 4.27 5.59
N LYS A 543 24.50 4.75 5.95
CA LYS A 543 23.29 3.94 6.07
C LYS A 543 22.07 4.64 5.47
N ALA A 544 21.14 3.84 4.97
CA ALA A 544 19.79 4.26 4.59
C ALA A 544 18.77 3.84 5.67
N LYS A 545 17.55 4.38 5.57
CA LYS A 545 16.47 4.24 6.55
C LYS A 545 15.15 3.83 5.92
N ALA A 546 14.20 3.47 6.78
CA ALA A 546 12.78 3.52 6.48
C ALA A 546 11.95 3.87 7.72
N TYR A 547 10.80 4.50 7.51
CA TYR A 547 9.79 4.78 8.53
C TYR A 547 8.75 3.67 8.61
N PRO A 548 7.96 3.58 9.69
CA PRO A 548 6.92 2.54 9.80
C PRO A 548 5.87 2.62 8.66
N GLY A 549 5.81 1.61 7.80
CA GLY A 549 4.86 1.51 6.68
C GLY A 549 3.49 0.94 7.08
N LEU A 550 2.89 1.46 8.17
CA LEU A 550 1.73 0.84 8.84
C LEU A 550 0.50 0.69 7.95
N ARG A 551 0.19 1.71 7.15
CA ARG A 551 -1.01 1.71 6.30
C ARG A 551 -0.89 0.69 5.17
N GLN A 552 0.28 0.61 4.52
CA GLN A 552 0.56 -0.38 3.49
C GLN A 552 0.49 -1.80 4.08
N LEU A 553 1.12 -2.04 5.24
CA LEU A 553 1.04 -3.33 5.95
C LEU A 553 -0.39 -3.70 6.35
N SER A 554 -1.21 -2.71 6.73
CA SER A 554 -2.61 -2.95 7.07
C SER A 554 -3.43 -3.45 5.86
N VAL A 555 -3.21 -2.89 4.66
CA VAL A 555 -3.87 -3.40 3.43
C VAL A 555 -3.35 -4.80 3.11
N ILE A 556 -2.03 -5.04 3.20
CA ILE A 556 -1.43 -6.36 2.98
C ILE A 556 -2.01 -7.41 3.94
N GLN A 557 -2.15 -7.08 5.23
CA GLN A 557 -2.79 -7.94 6.22
C GLN A 557 -4.24 -8.26 5.84
N GLN A 558 -5.01 -7.26 5.41
CA GLN A 558 -6.42 -7.42 5.06
C GLN A 558 -6.63 -8.23 3.77
N MET A 559 -5.63 -8.30 2.89
CA MET A 559 -5.64 -9.21 1.74
C MET A 559 -5.50 -10.70 2.14
N GLY A 560 -5.20 -11.00 3.41
CA GLY A 560 -5.10 -12.36 3.92
C GLY A 560 -4.11 -13.21 3.11
N GLU A 561 -4.60 -14.30 2.52
CA GLU A 561 -3.81 -15.23 1.70
C GLU A 561 -3.25 -14.62 0.41
N GLN A 562 -3.58 -13.39 0.07
CA GLN A 562 -3.11 -12.71 -1.15
C GLN A 562 -2.16 -11.55 -0.84
N GLY A 563 -1.89 -11.28 0.45
CA GLY A 563 -0.93 -10.30 0.90
C GLY A 563 0.47 -10.90 1.08
N VAL A 564 1.52 -10.20 0.67
CA VAL A 564 2.91 -10.57 0.93
C VAL A 564 3.64 -9.38 1.55
N ALA A 565 4.19 -9.55 2.74
CA ALA A 565 4.95 -8.51 3.42
C ALA A 565 6.47 -8.76 3.27
N GLY A 566 7.20 -7.72 2.90
CA GLY A 566 8.65 -7.69 2.81
C GLY A 566 9.21 -6.42 3.48
N SER A 567 10.48 -6.52 3.90
CA SER A 567 11.21 -5.40 4.49
C SER A 567 11.99 -4.64 3.43
N ILE A 568 11.90 -3.31 3.45
CA ILE A 568 12.74 -2.41 2.66
C ILE A 568 14.15 -2.24 3.23
N CYS A 569 14.40 -2.66 4.47
CA CYS A 569 15.75 -2.73 5.02
C CYS A 569 16.29 -4.15 4.77
N PRO A 570 17.17 -4.35 3.78
CA PRO A 570 17.78 -5.66 3.53
C PRO A 570 18.67 -6.10 4.69
N ALA A 571 18.86 -7.40 4.86
CA ALA A 571 19.77 -7.93 5.87
C ALA A 571 21.24 -7.63 5.52
N GLN A 572 21.59 -7.71 4.22
CA GLN A 572 22.94 -7.46 3.72
C GLN A 572 22.93 -7.08 2.24
N LEU A 573 23.99 -6.38 1.82
CA LEU A 573 24.26 -5.98 0.43
C LEU A 573 25.70 -6.31 -0.02
N ASP A 574 26.42 -7.14 0.75
CA ASP A 574 27.84 -7.43 0.53
C ASP A 574 28.07 -8.73 -0.23
N ASN A 575 27.18 -9.72 -0.08
CA ASN A 575 27.27 -11.01 -0.73
C ASN A 575 26.14 -11.20 -1.77
N PRO A 576 26.36 -10.83 -3.04
CA PRO A 576 25.36 -10.92 -4.11
C PRO A 576 25.00 -12.35 -4.51
N THR A 577 25.60 -13.37 -3.91
CA THR A 577 25.25 -14.78 -4.17
C THR A 577 24.42 -15.42 -3.06
N ALA A 578 24.22 -14.74 -1.93
CA ALA A 578 23.40 -15.27 -0.84
C ALA A 578 21.90 -15.02 -1.06
N ASP A 579 21.08 -15.88 -0.45
CA ASP A 579 19.62 -15.83 -0.56
C ASP A 579 19.01 -14.63 0.18
N ASP A 580 19.73 -14.08 1.16
CA ASP A 580 19.34 -12.90 1.95
C ASP A 580 19.86 -11.56 1.38
N PHE A 581 20.43 -11.57 0.17
CA PHE A 581 20.93 -10.37 -0.50
C PHE A 581 19.79 -9.44 -0.94
N GLY A 582 19.87 -8.18 -0.54
CA GLY A 582 18.94 -7.15 -0.98
C GLY A 582 17.48 -7.55 -0.71
N TYR A 583 16.64 -7.46 -1.74
CA TYR A 583 15.21 -7.83 -1.63
C TYR A 583 14.90 -9.24 -2.14
N ARG A 584 15.89 -10.12 -2.30
CA ARG A 584 15.65 -11.52 -2.69
C ARG A 584 14.65 -12.25 -1.78
N PRO A 585 14.70 -12.12 -0.43
CA PRO A 585 13.70 -12.77 0.42
C PRO A 585 12.27 -12.29 0.15
N ALA A 586 12.07 -11.01 -0.18
CA ALA A 586 10.75 -10.45 -0.50
C ALA A 586 10.26 -10.94 -1.87
N VAL A 587 11.15 -10.96 -2.86
CA VAL A 587 10.87 -11.51 -4.20
C VAL A 587 10.54 -12.99 -4.12
N GLN A 588 11.30 -13.77 -3.35
CA GLN A 588 11.04 -15.18 -3.13
C GLN A 588 9.67 -15.39 -2.48
N ALA A 589 9.33 -14.65 -1.43
CA ALA A 589 8.02 -14.74 -0.79
C ALA A 589 6.86 -14.42 -1.75
N LEU A 590 7.04 -13.46 -2.66
CA LEU A 590 6.07 -13.16 -3.71
C LEU A 590 5.94 -14.31 -4.71
N VAL A 591 7.06 -14.83 -5.24
CA VAL A 591 7.04 -15.97 -6.18
C VAL A 591 6.46 -17.23 -5.51
N GLU A 592 6.77 -17.48 -4.24
CA GLU A 592 6.17 -18.56 -3.44
C GLU A 592 4.65 -18.45 -3.37
N ARG A 593 4.13 -17.22 -3.30
CA ARG A 593 2.69 -16.96 -3.27
C ARG A 593 2.02 -17.08 -4.64
N MET A 594 2.75 -16.79 -5.71
CA MET A 594 2.28 -16.92 -7.10
C MET A 594 2.25 -18.39 -7.55
N ALA A 595 3.27 -19.17 -7.19
CA ALA A 595 3.53 -20.51 -7.73
C ALA A 595 2.32 -21.48 -7.73
N PRO A 596 1.46 -21.56 -6.68
CA PRO A 596 0.31 -22.48 -6.70
C PRO A 596 -0.76 -22.15 -7.75
N ARG A 597 -0.74 -20.92 -8.28
CA ARG A 597 -1.69 -20.37 -9.26
C ARG A 597 -1.08 -20.23 -10.66
N LEU A 598 0.19 -20.57 -10.83
CA LEU A 598 0.89 -20.77 -12.11
C LEU A 598 0.95 -22.28 -12.42
#